data_AF-A0A1H6IP08-F1
#
_entry.id   AF-A0A1H6IP08-F1
#
_cell.length_a   1.000
_cell.length_b   1.000
_cell.length_c   1.000
_cell.angle_alpha   90.00
_cell.angle_beta   90.00
_cell.angle_gamma   90.00
#
_symmetry.space_group_name_H-M   'P 1'
#
loop_
_entity.id
_entity.type
_entity.pdbx_description
1 polymer ?
#
loop_
_entity_poly.entity_id
_entity_poly.type
_entity_poly.pdbx_seq_one_letter_code
_entity_poly.pdbx_strand_id
1 'polypeptide(L)'
;MKLKRCISAVLSAAIIAGALPSGYIFTGSADESQAFEYSTATSAGITYHKYSDHVELSNAAVSGKVDVPAQIAGLPVTVIGDNAFAGREVTAVTLPESVSEIGKYAFKDCRKLEEIVIYNKSCTLFDSGDTICNSAGSGSTAAVYTGKIVGAENSPASEYAAKYKYRFETLSVNTLASTTSTTSKTTTTTSKTTTTTSKTTTKTSTTTSKTTTTTSTTSTTSTTTTTTRTAVQGKPIFKLSRTEVYLSESPNRKEQVTITVEGADKLYSETVLYVYFDSRLKIGEVKAGQAIDQLTVGQAIGDTKDFIVLTTGGSTDAGKDGIMWTVDVTLPAECKVGDVFSFEVGKSKYGKIQPLFTNFANDDKGKAMTKYAFSEGLDKGSITVIADPPYAMGDINNDKLVDSVDASVLMKEYAYISSGKATTFTDQRQKLAADVNNDGMADSVDASLILAYYAYNSGTDKKIDFSDFIKNRK
;
A
#
# COMPACT_ATOMS: atom_id res chain seq x y z
N MET A 1 18.81 0.90 9.21
CA MET A 1 18.83 1.19 7.75
C MET A 1 17.71 0.41 7.06
N LYS A 2 16.75 1.07 6.37
CA LYS A 2 15.93 0.50 5.26
C LYS A 2 14.84 1.49 4.77
N LEU A 3 15.33 2.63 4.28
CA LEU A 3 14.61 3.60 3.45
C LEU A 3 15.63 4.38 2.59
N LYS A 4 16.85 4.55 3.14
CA LYS A 4 18.00 5.21 2.48
C LYS A 4 18.42 4.60 1.13
N ARG A 5 18.31 3.28 0.94
CA ARG A 5 18.76 2.61 -0.30
C ARG A 5 17.78 2.80 -1.46
N CYS A 6 16.48 2.70 -1.21
CA CYS A 6 15.45 2.92 -2.23
C CYS A 6 15.38 4.38 -2.66
N ILE A 7 15.51 5.32 -1.71
CA ILE A 7 15.40 6.74 -2.01
C ILE A 7 16.70 7.33 -2.58
N SER A 8 17.89 6.86 -2.17
CA SER A 8 19.16 7.30 -2.79
C SER A 8 19.27 6.93 -4.26
N ALA A 9 18.72 5.79 -4.70
CA ALA A 9 18.74 5.36 -6.09
C ALA A 9 17.68 6.09 -6.95
N VAL A 10 16.57 6.49 -6.32
CA VAL A 10 15.44 7.15 -6.98
C VAL A 10 15.63 8.67 -7.07
N LEU A 11 16.13 9.33 -6.02
CA LEU A 11 16.53 10.75 -6.07
C LEU A 11 17.72 10.97 -7.01
N SER A 12 18.68 10.03 -7.12
CA SER A 12 19.77 10.16 -8.09
C SER A 12 19.29 10.14 -9.54
N ALA A 13 18.15 9.50 -9.84
CA ALA A 13 17.57 9.50 -11.18
C ALA A 13 16.83 10.81 -11.50
N ALA A 14 16.16 11.43 -10.53
CA ALA A 14 15.43 12.69 -10.70
C ALA A 14 16.36 13.91 -10.91
N ILE A 15 17.59 13.84 -10.41
CA ILE A 15 18.52 14.99 -10.36
C ILE A 15 19.35 15.16 -11.65
N ILE A 16 19.35 14.19 -12.56
CA ILE A 16 20.16 14.24 -13.78
C ILE A 16 19.58 15.17 -14.87
N ALA A 17 18.32 15.66 -14.76
CA ALA A 17 17.67 16.42 -15.83
C ALA A 17 17.31 17.90 -15.52
N GLY A 18 17.60 18.42 -14.32
CA GLY A 18 17.27 19.79 -13.92
C GLY A 18 18.48 20.72 -13.91
N ALA A 19 18.65 21.58 -14.92
CA ALA A 19 19.64 22.64 -14.90
C ALA A 19 19.34 23.65 -13.77
N LEU A 20 20.17 23.62 -12.73
CA LEU A 20 20.09 24.49 -11.55
C LEU A 20 20.25 25.97 -11.94
N PRO A 21 19.38 26.90 -11.50
CA PRO A 21 19.76 28.28 -11.33
C PRO A 21 20.79 28.35 -10.19
N SER A 22 21.95 28.94 -10.50
CA SER A 22 23.13 29.08 -9.66
C SER A 22 22.82 29.29 -8.16
N GLY A 23 23.09 28.27 -7.36
CA GLY A 23 22.95 28.35 -5.90
C GLY A 23 23.05 27.04 -5.12
N TYR A 24 22.85 25.88 -5.76
CA TYR A 24 22.99 24.59 -5.08
C TYR A 24 23.74 23.59 -5.95
N ILE A 25 24.98 23.30 -5.58
CA ILE A 25 25.81 22.25 -6.18
C ILE A 25 25.30 20.90 -5.67
N PHE A 26 24.76 20.07 -6.55
CA PHE A 26 24.58 18.64 -6.29
C PHE A 26 25.90 17.91 -6.62
N THR A 27 26.86 17.92 -5.70
CA THR A 27 28.03 17.05 -5.77
C THR A 27 27.75 15.78 -4.99
N GLY A 28 27.73 14.66 -5.71
CA GLY A 28 27.98 13.36 -5.10
C GLY A 28 29.40 13.35 -4.53
N SER A 29 29.53 13.66 -3.25
CA SER A 29 30.60 13.15 -2.39
C SER A 29 30.06 13.06 -0.98
N ALA A 30 30.50 12.03 -0.27
CA ALA A 30 30.27 11.90 1.15
C ALA A 30 30.66 13.20 1.87
N ASP A 31 29.78 13.62 2.76
CA ASP A 31 29.95 14.58 3.88
C ASP A 31 29.27 15.97 3.75
N GLU A 32 28.27 16.13 4.65
CA GLU A 32 27.61 17.32 5.27
C GLU A 32 27.23 18.58 4.44
N SER A 33 26.05 19.22 4.57
CA SER A 33 24.94 19.18 5.53
C SER A 33 23.71 19.93 4.97
N GLN A 34 22.48 19.42 5.21
CA GLN A 34 21.26 20.23 5.28
C GLN A 34 20.37 19.66 6.38
N ALA A 35 19.81 20.57 7.19
CA ALA A 35 19.41 20.38 8.58
C ALA A 35 18.52 19.15 8.81
N PHE A 36 19.01 18.25 9.64
CA PHE A 36 18.21 17.24 10.27
C PHE A 36 17.25 17.91 11.27
N GLU A 37 15.97 17.55 11.25
CA GLU A 37 15.04 17.85 12.37
C GLU A 37 15.34 16.90 13.56
N TYR A 38 16.61 16.87 13.98
CA TYR A 38 17.03 16.39 15.28
C TYR A 38 18.14 17.28 15.80
N SER A 39 18.17 17.45 17.12
CA SER A 39 19.35 18.03 17.78
C SER A 39 20.26 16.89 18.22
N THR A 40 21.57 17.01 17.98
CA THR A 40 22.53 16.08 18.56
C THR A 40 22.88 16.56 19.96
N ALA A 41 22.85 15.65 20.92
CA ALA A 41 23.29 15.93 22.27
C ALA A 41 24.06 14.73 22.82
N THR A 42 24.91 15.00 23.81
CA THR A 42 25.68 13.98 24.50
C THR A 42 25.40 14.10 25.99
N SER A 43 25.03 12.98 26.62
CA SER A 43 24.85 12.88 28.06
C SER A 43 25.48 11.59 28.57
N ALA A 44 26.27 11.68 29.64
CA ALA A 44 26.98 10.54 30.24
C ALA A 44 27.78 9.67 29.24
N GLY A 45 28.42 10.30 28.25
CA GLY A 45 29.19 9.60 27.22
C GLY A 45 28.35 8.97 26.09
N ILE A 46 27.02 9.09 26.14
CA ILE A 46 26.11 8.64 25.09
C ILE A 46 25.72 9.84 24.23
N THR A 47 26.13 9.83 22.96
CA THR A 47 25.68 10.74 21.92
C THR A 47 24.45 10.19 21.23
N TYR A 48 23.45 11.05 21.07
CA TYR A 48 22.16 10.69 20.54
C TYR A 48 21.57 11.79 19.66
N HIS A 49 20.72 11.37 18.74
CA HIS A 49 19.89 12.24 17.94
C HIS A 49 18.53 12.38 18.62
N LYS A 50 18.17 13.62 19.00
CA LYS A 50 16.92 13.96 19.67
C LYS A 50 15.91 14.49 18.66
N TYR A 51 14.84 13.74 18.46
CA TYR A 51 13.68 14.12 17.65
C TYR A 51 12.62 14.78 18.54
N SER A 52 11.50 15.20 17.96
CA SER A 52 10.38 15.76 18.73
C SER A 52 9.72 14.74 19.66
N ASP A 53 9.78 13.45 19.33
CA ASP A 53 9.01 12.38 19.96
C ASP A 53 9.85 11.20 20.48
N HIS A 54 11.12 11.07 20.10
CA HIS A 54 12.01 9.99 20.54
C HIS A 54 13.51 10.35 20.47
N VAL A 55 14.35 9.43 20.93
CA VAL A 55 15.81 9.51 20.88
C VAL A 55 16.41 8.26 20.23
N GLU A 56 17.35 8.47 19.31
CA GLU A 56 18.17 7.42 18.70
C GLU A 56 19.62 7.55 19.18
N LEU A 57 20.21 6.49 19.76
CA LEU A 57 21.63 6.51 20.12
C LEU A 57 22.49 6.41 18.86
N SER A 58 23.44 7.33 18.68
CA SER A 58 24.33 7.34 17.51
C SER A 58 25.77 6.99 17.83
N ASN A 59 26.21 7.21 19.07
CA ASN A 59 27.52 6.77 19.56
C ASN A 59 27.50 6.68 21.09
N ALA A 60 28.18 5.70 21.67
CA ALA A 60 28.27 5.51 23.10
C ALA A 60 29.74 5.36 23.49
N ALA A 61 30.39 6.46 23.86
CA ALA A 61 31.76 6.49 24.37
C ALA A 61 31.80 6.02 25.84
N VAL A 62 31.39 4.78 26.07
CA VAL A 62 31.24 4.15 27.39
C VAL A 62 32.02 2.84 27.46
N SER A 63 32.25 2.34 28.69
CA SER A 63 32.93 1.08 28.97
C SER A 63 32.33 0.41 30.20
N GLY A 64 32.63 -0.87 30.43
CA GLY A 64 32.08 -1.62 31.56
C GLY A 64 30.62 -2.03 31.34
N LYS A 65 29.85 -2.18 32.42
CA LYS A 65 28.42 -2.51 32.34
C LYS A 65 27.62 -1.25 32.00
N VAL A 66 26.74 -1.34 31.01
CA VAL A 66 25.93 -0.22 30.53
C VAL A 66 24.45 -0.59 30.61
N ASP A 67 23.70 0.18 31.39
CA ASP A 67 22.24 0.11 31.40
C ASP A 67 21.72 1.30 30.57
N VAL A 68 21.17 1.03 29.38
CA VAL A 68 20.64 2.09 28.50
C VAL A 68 19.36 2.64 29.12
N PRO A 69 19.25 3.95 29.37
CA PRO A 69 18.05 4.52 29.97
C PRO A 69 16.85 4.40 29.01
N ALA A 70 15.67 4.10 29.55
CA ALA A 70 14.43 4.04 28.75
C ALA A 70 14.03 5.39 28.16
N GLN A 71 14.49 6.50 28.75
CA GLN A 71 14.24 7.85 28.28
C GLN A 71 15.49 8.73 28.42
N ILE A 72 15.68 9.64 27.47
CA ILE A 72 16.68 10.70 27.51
C ILE A 72 15.96 12.02 27.19
N ALA A 73 16.21 13.07 27.99
CA ALA A 73 15.54 14.36 27.86
C ALA A 73 14.00 14.29 27.85
N GLY A 74 13.41 13.34 28.59
CA GLY A 74 11.97 13.10 28.68
C GLY A 74 11.35 12.36 27.49
N LEU A 75 12.17 11.91 26.53
CA LEU A 75 11.74 11.20 25.33
C LEU A 75 12.22 9.75 25.36
N PRO A 76 11.43 8.77 24.86
CA PRO A 76 11.80 7.37 24.82
C PRO A 76 13.04 7.12 23.96
N VAL A 77 13.93 6.27 24.44
CA VAL A 77 15.04 5.72 23.64
C VAL A 77 14.50 4.54 22.84
N THR A 78 14.42 4.70 21.52
CA THR A 78 13.78 3.71 20.64
C THR A 78 14.76 2.96 19.76
N VAL A 79 15.94 3.53 19.50
CA VAL A 79 16.92 2.93 18.56
C VAL A 79 18.32 2.94 19.15
N ILE A 80 19.00 1.79 19.04
CA ILE A 80 20.46 1.71 19.12
C ILE A 80 20.98 1.81 17.68
N GLY A 81 21.50 2.97 17.31
CA GLY A 81 21.86 3.28 15.93
C GLY A 81 23.04 2.47 15.39
N ASP A 82 23.26 2.63 14.08
CA ASP A 82 24.36 1.97 13.38
C ASP A 82 25.70 2.33 14.05
N ASN A 83 26.51 1.32 14.35
CA ASN A 83 27.81 1.44 15.03
C ASN A 83 27.79 2.13 16.42
N ALA A 84 26.62 2.29 17.07
CA ALA A 84 26.52 3.08 18.31
C ALA A 84 27.48 2.63 19.41
N PHE A 85 27.73 1.32 19.56
CA PHE A 85 28.69 0.74 20.49
C PHE A 85 29.89 0.10 19.79
N ALA A 86 30.10 0.33 18.49
CA ALA A 86 31.17 -0.34 17.75
C ALA A 86 32.55 -0.04 18.37
N GLY A 87 33.32 -1.10 18.59
CA GLY A 87 34.67 -1.07 19.17
C GLY A 87 34.73 -0.68 20.64
N ARG A 88 33.59 -0.62 21.36
CA ARG A 88 33.57 -0.20 22.77
C ARG A 88 33.95 -1.33 23.72
N GLU A 89 34.57 -0.95 24.83
CA GLU A 89 34.97 -1.86 25.91
C GLU A 89 33.82 -2.12 26.91
N VAL A 90 32.62 -2.32 26.38
CA VAL A 90 31.45 -2.70 27.18
C VAL A 90 31.51 -4.19 27.54
N THR A 91 31.10 -4.53 28.76
CA THR A 91 31.11 -5.91 29.29
C THR A 91 29.72 -6.53 29.33
N ALA A 92 28.72 -5.73 29.66
CA ALA A 92 27.31 -6.10 29.59
C ALA A 92 26.48 -4.88 29.15
N VAL A 93 25.44 -5.11 28.36
CA VAL A 93 24.52 -4.05 27.89
C VAL A 93 23.07 -4.46 28.16
N THR A 94 22.35 -3.62 28.89
CA THR A 94 20.91 -3.80 29.14
C THR A 94 20.11 -2.80 28.31
N LEU A 95 19.25 -3.31 27.41
CA LEU A 95 18.37 -2.51 26.57
C LEU A 95 16.92 -2.54 27.10
N PRO A 96 16.32 -1.36 27.38
CA PRO A 96 14.97 -1.26 27.96
C PRO A 96 13.88 -1.65 26.96
N GLU A 97 12.65 -1.84 27.45
CA GLU A 97 11.49 -2.16 26.61
C GLU A 97 11.17 -1.10 25.54
N SER A 98 11.61 0.15 25.73
CA SER A 98 11.40 1.23 24.76
C SER A 98 12.21 1.05 23.47
N VAL A 99 13.31 0.30 23.51
CA VAL A 99 14.17 0.07 22.34
C VAL A 99 13.50 -0.91 21.40
N SER A 100 13.15 -0.47 20.20
CA SER A 100 12.49 -1.27 19.16
C SER A 100 13.42 -1.70 18.02
N GLU A 101 14.61 -1.09 17.90
CA GLU A 101 15.56 -1.42 16.83
C GLU A 101 17.02 -1.39 17.31
N ILE A 102 17.79 -2.40 16.89
CA ILE A 102 19.26 -2.45 16.95
C ILE A 102 19.81 -2.39 15.53
N GLY A 103 20.53 -1.31 15.24
CA GLY A 103 21.06 -0.96 13.93
C GLY A 103 22.25 -1.81 13.47
N LYS A 104 22.69 -1.54 12.24
CA LYS A 104 23.78 -2.26 11.59
C LYS A 104 25.07 -2.08 12.38
N TYR A 105 25.76 -3.19 12.70
CA TYR A 105 27.04 -3.18 13.40
C TYR A 105 27.00 -2.47 14.77
N ALA A 106 25.81 -2.37 15.39
CA ALA A 106 25.62 -1.61 16.63
C ALA A 106 26.62 -2.00 17.72
N PHE A 107 26.93 -3.29 17.88
CA PHE A 107 27.90 -3.82 18.85
C PHE A 107 29.06 -4.54 18.15
N LYS A 108 29.47 -4.07 16.97
CA LYS A 108 30.59 -4.68 16.23
C LYS A 108 31.91 -4.50 17.00
N ASP A 109 32.73 -5.54 17.05
CA ASP A 109 34.06 -5.53 17.69
C ASP A 109 34.06 -5.08 19.16
N CYS A 110 32.97 -5.31 19.90
CA CYS A 110 32.90 -5.06 21.34
C CYS A 110 33.65 -6.17 22.10
N ARG A 111 34.98 -6.11 22.12
CA ARG A 111 35.86 -7.24 22.53
C ARG A 111 35.65 -7.79 23.94
N LYS A 112 35.04 -7.01 24.83
CA LYS A 112 34.76 -7.39 26.21
C LYS A 112 33.28 -7.75 26.45
N LEU A 113 32.43 -7.67 25.43
CA LEU A 113 30.99 -7.87 25.59
C LEU A 113 30.70 -9.35 25.83
N GLU A 114 30.17 -9.66 27.00
CA GLU A 114 29.83 -11.00 27.47
C GLU A 114 28.31 -11.21 27.54
N GLU A 115 27.53 -10.15 27.76
CA GLU A 115 26.07 -10.22 27.90
C GLU A 115 25.38 -9.03 27.23
N ILE A 116 24.31 -9.31 26.49
CA ILE A 116 23.36 -8.28 26.04
C ILE A 116 21.94 -8.71 26.40
N VAL A 117 21.23 -7.88 27.16
CA VAL A 117 19.86 -8.12 27.60
C VAL A 117 18.92 -7.22 26.78
N ILE A 118 17.91 -7.82 26.14
CA ILE A 118 16.91 -7.12 25.32
C ILE A 118 15.53 -7.36 25.91
N TYR A 119 14.97 -6.36 26.61
CA TYR A 119 13.66 -6.49 27.25
C TYR A 119 12.48 -6.42 26.26
N ASN A 120 12.59 -5.62 25.21
CA ASN A 120 11.51 -5.52 24.22
C ASN A 120 11.42 -6.79 23.38
N LYS A 121 10.35 -7.57 23.58
CA LYS A 121 10.04 -8.81 22.84
C LYS A 121 9.90 -8.62 21.32
N SER A 122 9.66 -7.39 20.86
CA SER A 122 9.48 -7.04 19.45
C SER A 122 10.65 -6.21 18.91
N CYS A 123 11.76 -6.08 19.65
CA CYS A 123 12.95 -5.39 19.18
C CYS A 123 13.52 -6.09 17.95
N THR A 124 13.64 -5.36 16.85
CA THR A 124 14.24 -5.86 15.61
C THR A 124 15.75 -5.68 15.64
N LEU A 125 16.49 -6.64 15.09
CA LEU A 125 17.95 -6.58 14.96
C LEU A 125 18.32 -6.57 13.49
N PHE A 126 19.35 -5.81 13.11
CA PHE A 126 19.88 -5.87 11.76
C PHE A 126 20.42 -7.28 11.46
N ASP A 127 19.96 -7.86 10.36
CA ASP A 127 20.25 -9.24 9.94
C ASP A 127 21.69 -9.44 9.44
N SER A 128 22.63 -9.39 10.38
CA SER A 128 24.06 -9.67 10.18
C SER A 128 24.67 -10.19 11.48
N GLY A 129 25.55 -11.19 11.40
CA GLY A 129 26.30 -11.68 12.56
C GLY A 129 27.20 -10.61 13.17
N ASP A 130 27.60 -9.60 12.40
CA ASP A 130 28.42 -8.49 12.90
C ASP A 130 27.62 -7.44 13.69
N THR A 131 26.28 -7.55 13.74
CA THR A 131 25.44 -6.62 14.52
C THR A 131 25.75 -6.72 16.01
N ILE A 132 26.01 -7.93 16.51
CA ILE A 132 26.52 -8.20 17.85
C ILE A 132 27.72 -9.12 17.68
N CYS A 133 28.93 -8.61 17.90
CA CYS A 133 30.13 -9.45 17.90
C CYS A 133 31.21 -8.93 18.85
N ASN A 134 31.90 -9.85 19.51
CA ASN A 134 33.00 -9.55 20.44
C ASN A 134 34.35 -10.08 19.94
N SER A 135 34.40 -10.56 18.69
CA SER A 135 35.64 -10.97 18.01
C SER A 135 35.72 -10.33 16.64
N ALA A 136 36.84 -9.69 16.34
CA ALA A 136 37.14 -9.26 14.98
C ALA A 136 37.49 -10.50 14.15
N GLY A 137 36.70 -10.80 13.11
CA GLY A 137 37.11 -11.79 12.12
C GLY A 137 38.38 -11.31 11.41
N SER A 138 39.43 -12.13 11.39
CA SER A 138 40.62 -11.85 10.56
C SER A 138 40.49 -12.60 9.23
N GLY A 139 40.46 -11.88 8.11
CA GLY A 139 40.37 -12.49 6.77
C GLY A 139 38.97 -13.02 6.43
N SER A 140 38.87 -14.24 5.89
CA SER A 140 37.61 -14.85 5.43
C SER A 140 36.74 -15.46 6.54
N THR A 141 37.13 -15.32 7.80
CA THR A 141 36.38 -15.87 8.94
C THR A 141 35.35 -14.86 9.42
N ALA A 142 34.08 -15.22 9.42
CA ALA A 142 32.99 -14.37 9.90
C ALA A 142 33.20 -13.99 11.38
N ALA A 143 32.88 -12.75 11.76
CA ALA A 143 32.91 -12.35 13.16
C ALA A 143 31.93 -13.22 13.98
N VAL A 144 32.32 -13.57 15.19
CA VAL A 144 31.52 -14.43 16.10
C VAL A 144 31.28 -13.68 17.40
N TYR A 145 30.10 -13.90 17.97
CA TYR A 145 29.80 -13.52 19.34
C TYR A 145 29.88 -14.74 20.24
N THR A 146 30.76 -14.70 21.23
CA THR A 146 30.94 -15.78 22.22
C THR A 146 30.20 -15.53 23.53
N GLY A 147 29.68 -14.31 23.72
CA GLY A 147 28.83 -13.97 24.85
C GLY A 147 27.42 -14.54 24.71
N LYS A 148 26.52 -14.12 25.61
CA LYS A 148 25.12 -14.52 25.60
C LYS A 148 24.19 -13.35 25.28
N ILE A 149 23.11 -13.66 24.59
CA ILE A 149 21.97 -12.77 24.32
C ILE A 149 20.84 -13.22 25.25
N VAL A 150 20.29 -12.31 26.05
CA VAL A 150 19.17 -12.58 26.95
C VAL A 150 17.93 -11.86 26.41
N GLY A 151 16.83 -12.57 26.19
CA GLY A 151 15.61 -11.97 25.63
C GLY A 151 14.36 -12.83 25.85
N ALA A 152 13.21 -12.36 25.37
CA ALA A 152 11.98 -13.15 25.42
C ALA A 152 12.04 -14.37 24.47
N GLU A 153 11.37 -15.48 24.84
CA GLU A 153 11.17 -16.61 23.92
C GLU A 153 10.38 -16.20 22.68
N ASN A 154 10.70 -16.81 21.53
CA ASN A 154 10.06 -16.51 20.23
C ASN A 154 10.09 -15.02 19.84
N SER A 155 11.12 -14.29 20.28
CA SER A 155 11.38 -12.89 19.91
C SER A 155 12.37 -12.81 18.74
N PRO A 156 12.47 -11.66 18.03
CA PRO A 156 13.50 -11.47 17.02
C PRO A 156 14.92 -11.62 17.58
N ALA A 157 15.15 -11.35 18.88
CA ALA A 157 16.43 -11.61 19.55
C ALA A 157 16.74 -13.11 19.63
N SER A 158 15.74 -13.94 19.96
CA SER A 158 15.88 -15.40 19.98
C SER A 158 16.11 -15.98 18.58
N GLU A 159 15.40 -15.46 17.57
CA GLU A 159 15.59 -15.85 16.17
C GLU A 159 16.96 -15.45 15.63
N TYR A 160 17.41 -14.23 15.94
CA TYR A 160 18.74 -13.74 15.58
C TYR A 160 19.85 -14.62 16.19
N ALA A 161 19.75 -14.92 17.48
CA ALA A 161 20.72 -15.78 18.16
C ALA A 161 20.74 -17.19 17.55
N ALA A 162 19.57 -17.78 17.27
CA ALA A 162 19.47 -19.09 16.62
C ALA A 162 20.08 -19.08 15.21
N LYS A 163 19.78 -18.05 14.40
CA LYS A 163 20.27 -17.90 13.02
C LYS A 163 21.80 -17.86 12.95
N TYR A 164 22.43 -17.09 13.84
CA TYR A 164 23.89 -16.93 13.87
C TYR A 164 24.61 -17.88 14.83
N LYS A 165 23.86 -18.81 15.45
CA LYS A 165 24.37 -19.81 16.41
C LYS A 165 25.04 -19.18 17.64
N TYR A 166 24.51 -18.06 18.10
CA TYR A 166 24.94 -17.40 19.34
C TYR A 166 24.20 -17.97 20.54
N ARG A 167 24.83 -17.91 21.73
CA ARG A 167 24.20 -18.39 22.96
C ARG A 167 23.03 -17.47 23.32
N PHE A 168 21.87 -18.08 23.60
CA PHE A 168 20.65 -17.39 24.00
C PHE A 168 20.16 -17.88 25.36
N GLU A 169 19.72 -16.97 26.23
CA GLU A 169 19.03 -17.26 27.49
C GLU A 169 17.69 -16.53 27.54
N THR A 170 16.68 -17.20 28.10
CA THR A 170 15.34 -16.64 28.18
C THR A 170 15.22 -15.74 29.41
N LEU A 171 14.55 -14.59 29.25
CA LEU A 171 14.22 -13.72 30.37
C LEU A 171 13.30 -14.48 31.33
N SER A 172 13.84 -14.89 32.47
CA SER A 172 13.05 -15.50 33.55
C SER A 172 12.22 -14.41 34.23
N VAL A 173 10.90 -14.58 34.24
CA VAL A 173 9.98 -13.63 34.89
C VAL A 173 10.11 -13.77 36.41
N ASN A 174 11.08 -13.10 37.01
CA ASN A 174 11.09 -12.86 38.45
C ASN A 174 10.59 -11.45 38.74
N THR A 175 9.40 -11.41 39.35
CA THR A 175 8.66 -10.25 39.86
C THR A 175 9.48 -9.33 40.76
N LEU A 176 9.31 -8.01 40.56
CA LEU A 176 9.20 -6.87 41.51
C LEU A 176 9.66 -5.59 40.75
N ALA A 177 8.95 -4.47 40.69
CA ALA A 177 7.70 -4.06 41.30
C ALA A 177 7.04 -2.96 40.45
N SER A 178 5.71 -2.99 40.49
CA SER A 178 4.79 -1.91 40.18
C SER A 178 5.24 -0.60 40.82
N THR A 179 5.43 0.45 40.01
CA THR A 179 5.16 1.82 40.44
C THR A 179 3.91 2.29 39.71
N THR A 180 2.83 2.16 40.47
CA THR A 180 1.49 2.64 40.21
C THR A 180 1.53 4.16 40.03
N SER A 181 0.99 4.69 38.92
CA SER A 181 0.47 6.05 38.89
C SER A 181 -1.02 5.99 38.53
N THR A 182 -1.80 6.47 39.47
CA THR A 182 -3.25 6.41 39.57
C THR A 182 -3.93 7.55 38.80
N THR A 183 -5.01 7.17 38.10
CA THR A 183 -6.26 7.92 37.83
C THR A 183 -6.23 9.31 37.18
N SER A 184 -6.92 9.41 36.04
CA SER A 184 -8.26 10.01 36.03
C SER A 184 -9.11 9.51 34.86
N LYS A 185 -10.25 8.93 35.23
CA LYS A 185 -11.29 8.35 34.37
C LYS A 185 -12.39 9.40 34.27
N THR A 186 -12.62 9.97 33.09
CA THR A 186 -13.80 10.83 32.85
C THR A 186 -14.83 10.03 32.08
N THR A 187 -15.93 9.78 32.78
CA THR A 187 -17.18 9.20 32.31
C THR A 187 -17.93 10.24 31.49
N THR A 188 -18.33 9.93 30.26
CA THR A 188 -19.33 10.73 29.51
C THR A 188 -20.54 9.87 29.18
N THR A 189 -21.65 10.34 29.70
CA THR A 189 -22.97 9.74 29.78
C THR A 189 -23.68 9.75 28.43
N THR A 190 -24.30 8.62 28.08
CA THR A 190 -25.25 8.47 26.98
C THR A 190 -26.54 9.23 27.31
N SER A 191 -26.98 10.12 26.42
CA SER A 191 -28.34 10.69 26.45
C SER A 191 -29.06 10.36 25.15
N LYS A 192 -30.18 9.67 25.33
CA LYS A 192 -31.15 9.24 24.33
C LYS A 192 -32.22 10.33 24.23
N THR A 193 -32.40 10.90 23.05
CA THR A 193 -33.53 11.82 22.79
C THR A 193 -34.25 11.40 21.52
N THR A 194 -35.46 10.91 21.71
CA THR A 194 -36.53 10.78 20.70
C THR A 194 -37.07 12.18 20.38
N THR A 195 -37.55 12.45 19.16
CA THR A 195 -38.95 12.85 18.84
C THR A 195 -39.09 13.43 17.41
N THR A 196 -40.14 12.96 16.74
CA THR A 196 -41.04 13.60 15.74
C THR A 196 -40.62 13.86 14.28
N THR A 197 -41.30 13.08 13.44
CA THR A 197 -41.80 13.36 12.10
C THR A 197 -42.51 14.72 11.99
N SER A 198 -42.25 15.46 10.92
CA SER A 198 -43.23 16.37 10.32
C SER A 198 -43.05 16.46 8.81
N LYS A 199 -44.19 16.37 8.14
CA LYS A 199 -44.41 16.31 6.70
C LYS A 199 -44.67 17.73 6.22
N THR A 200 -43.92 18.25 5.25
CA THR A 200 -44.37 19.41 4.46
C THR A 200 -43.80 19.35 3.03
N THR A 201 -44.74 19.31 2.10
CA THR A 201 -44.61 19.49 0.65
C THR A 201 -44.12 20.89 0.28
N THR A 202 -43.34 21.04 -0.82
CA THR A 202 -43.76 21.72 -2.08
C THR A 202 -42.57 22.19 -2.94
N LYS A 203 -42.71 21.95 -4.25
CA LYS A 203 -42.12 22.59 -5.45
C LYS A 203 -40.68 22.30 -5.90
N THR A 204 -40.65 21.41 -6.89
CA THR A 204 -39.90 21.44 -8.14
C THR A 204 -39.45 22.83 -8.62
N SER A 205 -38.14 22.94 -8.91
CA SER A 205 -37.60 23.79 -9.97
C SER A 205 -36.46 23.03 -10.63
N THR A 206 -36.67 22.68 -11.89
CA THR A 206 -35.76 21.99 -12.80
C THR A 206 -34.71 22.96 -13.32
N THR A 207 -33.42 22.64 -13.14
CA THR A 207 -32.34 23.23 -13.93
C THR A 207 -31.43 22.12 -14.43
N THR A 208 -31.48 21.93 -15.74
CA THR A 208 -30.75 20.97 -16.55
C THR A 208 -29.28 21.37 -16.64
N SER A 209 -28.37 20.57 -16.08
CA SER A 209 -26.95 20.62 -16.45
C SER A 209 -26.55 19.30 -17.10
N LYS A 210 -26.07 19.46 -18.32
CA LYS A 210 -25.79 18.45 -19.33
C LYS A 210 -24.50 17.71 -18.97
N THR A 211 -24.61 16.48 -18.45
CA THR A 211 -23.46 15.60 -18.22
C THR A 211 -23.10 14.89 -19.52
N THR A 212 -22.01 15.34 -20.15
CA THR A 212 -21.40 14.65 -21.29
C THR A 212 -20.69 13.40 -20.77
N THR A 213 -21.30 12.23 -20.97
CA THR A 213 -20.70 10.93 -20.68
C THR A 213 -20.00 10.45 -21.94
N THR A 214 -18.67 10.54 -21.97
CA THR A 214 -17.87 9.93 -23.04
C THR A 214 -17.67 8.46 -22.69
N THR A 215 -18.32 7.58 -23.45
CA THR A 215 -18.22 6.12 -23.32
C THR A 215 -17.22 5.61 -24.36
N SER A 216 -16.20 4.87 -23.93
CA SER A 216 -15.31 4.11 -24.82
C SER A 216 -15.27 2.63 -24.43
N THR A 217 -15.76 1.80 -25.34
CA THR A 217 -15.73 0.32 -25.55
C THR A 217 -14.31 -0.30 -25.53
N THR A 218 -13.96 -1.56 -25.16
CA THR A 218 -14.63 -2.81 -24.71
C THR A 218 -13.58 -3.80 -24.11
N SER A 219 -14.07 -4.75 -23.27
CA SER A 219 -13.54 -6.06 -22.78
C SER A 219 -12.41 -6.13 -21.72
N THR A 220 -12.78 -6.20 -20.44
CA THR A 220 -12.83 -7.43 -19.61
C THR A 220 -13.26 -7.02 -18.19
N THR A 221 -14.54 -7.27 -17.89
CA THR A 221 -15.18 -7.37 -16.57
C THR A 221 -14.52 -6.64 -15.39
N SER A 222 -14.36 -5.32 -15.53
CA SER A 222 -13.93 -4.46 -14.43
C SER A 222 -14.50 -3.07 -14.62
N THR A 223 -15.40 -2.62 -13.75
CA THR A 223 -15.91 -1.25 -13.82
C THR A 223 -14.98 -0.35 -13.02
N THR A 224 -14.16 0.42 -13.73
CA THR A 224 -13.27 1.40 -13.11
C THR A 224 -13.97 2.74 -12.98
N THR A 225 -14.23 3.18 -11.75
CA THR A 225 -14.80 4.51 -11.48
C THR A 225 -13.74 5.41 -10.83
N THR A 226 -13.68 6.66 -11.25
CA THR A 226 -12.82 7.70 -10.68
C THR A 226 -13.68 8.78 -10.05
N THR A 227 -13.39 9.19 -8.81
CA THR A 227 -14.21 10.17 -8.06
C THR A 227 -14.24 11.55 -8.74
N THR A 228 -15.41 12.20 -8.83
CA THR A 228 -15.63 13.47 -9.55
C THR A 228 -15.50 14.72 -8.65
N ARG A 229 -14.53 14.76 -7.74
CA ARG A 229 -14.24 16.00 -7.00
C ARG A 229 -13.70 17.03 -7.99
N THR A 230 -14.37 18.18 -8.13
CA THR A 230 -13.92 19.26 -9.02
C THR A 230 -12.59 19.82 -8.50
N ALA A 231 -11.52 19.62 -9.27
CA ALA A 231 -10.22 20.15 -8.93
C ALA A 231 -10.15 21.66 -9.17
N VAL A 232 -9.37 22.36 -8.35
CA VAL A 232 -9.06 23.78 -8.50
C VAL A 232 -7.58 23.88 -8.79
N GLN A 233 -7.21 24.75 -9.74
CA GLN A 233 -5.81 24.95 -10.12
C GLN A 233 -4.94 25.36 -8.91
N GLY A 234 -3.80 24.71 -8.72
CA GLY A 234 -2.91 24.89 -7.55
C GLY A 234 -3.37 24.15 -6.29
N LYS A 235 -4.44 23.37 -6.38
CA LYS A 235 -4.98 22.52 -5.31
C LYS A 235 -5.07 21.07 -5.82
N PRO A 236 -3.91 20.40 -5.97
CA PRO A 236 -3.83 19.08 -6.57
C PRO A 236 -4.71 18.06 -5.84
N ILE A 237 -5.41 17.23 -6.61
CA ILE A 237 -6.16 16.08 -6.12
C ILE A 237 -5.62 14.83 -6.79
N PHE A 238 -5.16 13.88 -5.98
CA PHE A 238 -4.84 12.53 -6.42
C PHE A 238 -6.10 11.68 -6.42
N LYS A 239 -6.30 10.93 -7.51
CA LYS A 239 -7.38 9.97 -7.65
C LYS A 239 -6.80 8.63 -8.02
N LEU A 240 -7.19 7.60 -7.28
CA LEU A 240 -6.80 6.23 -7.55
C LEU A 240 -7.98 5.47 -8.12
N SER A 241 -7.72 4.51 -9.00
CA SER A 241 -8.79 3.68 -9.57
C SER A 241 -9.54 2.89 -8.48
N ARG A 242 -10.86 2.80 -8.65
CA ARG A 242 -11.72 1.85 -7.94
C ARG A 242 -12.27 0.87 -8.95
N THR A 243 -11.99 -0.40 -8.74
CA THR A 243 -12.31 -1.46 -9.68
C THR A 243 -13.08 -2.55 -8.96
N GLU A 244 -14.17 -3.01 -9.57
CA GLU A 244 -14.88 -4.21 -9.11
C GLU A 244 -14.45 -5.39 -9.99
N VAL A 245 -14.08 -6.49 -9.34
CA VAL A 245 -13.65 -7.74 -9.98
C VAL A 245 -14.57 -8.83 -9.49
N TYR A 246 -15.04 -9.67 -10.40
CA TYR A 246 -15.90 -10.77 -10.04
C TYR A 246 -15.14 -11.96 -9.46
N LEU A 247 -15.77 -12.68 -8.53
CA LEU A 247 -15.14 -13.81 -7.85
C LEU A 247 -14.58 -14.84 -8.82
N SER A 248 -15.33 -15.25 -9.85
CA SER A 248 -14.87 -16.27 -10.81
C SER A 248 -13.63 -15.87 -11.60
N GLU A 249 -13.41 -14.57 -11.75
CA GLU A 249 -12.29 -14.01 -12.50
C GLU A 249 -11.13 -13.58 -11.60
N SER A 250 -11.36 -13.46 -10.29
CA SER A 250 -10.39 -12.91 -9.33
C SER A 250 -9.11 -13.73 -9.10
N PRO A 251 -9.09 -15.08 -9.16
CA PRO A 251 -7.91 -15.86 -8.82
C PRO A 251 -6.71 -15.55 -9.73
N ASN A 252 -5.60 -15.09 -9.15
CA ASN A 252 -4.37 -14.71 -9.87
C ASN A 252 -4.58 -13.67 -10.97
N ARG A 253 -5.69 -12.92 -10.92
CA ARG A 253 -6.00 -11.91 -11.93
C ARG A 253 -5.01 -10.78 -11.88
N LYS A 254 -4.56 -10.36 -13.06
CA LYS A 254 -3.76 -9.14 -13.22
C LYS A 254 -4.70 -7.96 -13.40
N GLU A 255 -4.48 -6.91 -12.63
CA GLU A 255 -5.22 -5.66 -12.69
C GLU A 255 -4.26 -4.48 -12.76
N GLN A 256 -4.76 -3.34 -13.23
CA GLN A 256 -3.97 -2.11 -13.30
C GLN A 256 -4.59 -1.03 -12.42
N VAL A 257 -3.80 -0.54 -11.47
CA VAL A 257 -4.18 0.60 -10.63
C VAL A 257 -3.65 1.87 -11.25
N THR A 258 -4.53 2.86 -11.44
CA THR A 258 -4.13 4.18 -11.96
C THR A 258 -4.00 5.18 -10.83
N ILE A 259 -3.03 6.08 -10.93
CA ILE A 259 -2.84 7.24 -10.06
C ILE A 259 -2.92 8.47 -10.96
N THR A 260 -4.00 9.23 -10.81
CA THR A 260 -4.31 10.43 -11.59
C THR A 260 -4.12 11.66 -10.73
N VAL A 261 -3.62 12.75 -11.31
CA VAL A 261 -3.62 14.08 -10.69
C VAL A 261 -4.51 15.04 -11.46
N GLU A 262 -5.22 15.90 -10.74
CA GLU A 262 -6.01 16.99 -11.31
C GLU A 262 -5.79 18.29 -10.53
N GLY A 263 -5.92 19.44 -11.20
CA GLY A 263 -5.77 20.77 -10.60
C GLY A 263 -4.31 21.22 -10.44
N ALA A 264 -3.39 20.61 -11.19
CA ALA A 264 -1.97 20.90 -11.14
C ALA A 264 -1.33 21.08 -12.53
N ASP A 265 -2.13 21.24 -13.59
CA ASP A 265 -1.63 21.33 -14.96
C ASP A 265 -0.56 22.42 -15.11
N LYS A 266 0.64 22.03 -15.52
CA LYS A 266 1.85 22.86 -15.70
C LYS A 266 2.26 23.65 -14.44
N LEU A 267 2.01 23.08 -13.26
CA LEU A 267 2.41 23.70 -11.99
C LEU A 267 3.45 22.90 -11.22
N TYR A 268 3.74 21.67 -11.62
CA TYR A 268 4.65 20.81 -10.88
C TYR A 268 5.68 20.14 -11.78
N SER A 269 6.76 19.68 -11.15
CA SER A 269 7.81 18.91 -11.80
C SER A 269 8.44 17.88 -10.86
N GLU A 270 8.51 18.22 -9.57
CA GLU A 270 9.13 17.39 -8.54
C GLU A 270 8.08 16.75 -7.63
N THR A 271 8.10 15.42 -7.57
CA THR A 271 7.17 14.66 -6.73
C THR A 271 7.88 13.52 -6.00
N VAL A 272 7.40 13.22 -4.80
CA VAL A 272 7.74 12.03 -4.02
C VAL A 272 6.43 11.48 -3.44
N LEU A 273 5.94 10.41 -4.04
CA LEU A 273 4.67 9.77 -3.67
C LEU A 273 4.94 8.42 -3.02
N TYR A 274 4.37 8.21 -1.83
CA TYR A 274 4.31 6.90 -1.20
C TYR A 274 2.98 6.26 -1.53
N VAL A 275 3.02 5.15 -2.26
CA VAL A 275 1.83 4.37 -2.63
C VAL A 275 1.81 3.13 -1.76
N TYR A 276 0.89 3.09 -0.81
CA TYR A 276 0.64 1.92 0.03
C TYR A 276 -0.41 1.02 -0.63
N PHE A 277 -0.24 -0.28 -0.44
CA PHE A 277 -1.14 -1.29 -0.99
C PHE A 277 -1.35 -2.44 0.02
N ASP A 278 -2.46 -3.15 -0.15
CA ASP A 278 -2.74 -4.37 0.63
C ASP A 278 -1.64 -5.42 0.40
N SER A 279 -1.06 -5.93 1.48
CA SER A 279 0.07 -6.87 1.43
C SER A 279 -0.26 -8.21 0.77
N ARG A 280 -1.54 -8.53 0.57
CA ARG A 280 -1.97 -9.73 -0.16
C ARG A 280 -1.77 -9.61 -1.68
N LEU A 281 -1.61 -8.38 -2.19
CA LEU A 281 -1.37 -8.13 -3.60
C LEU A 281 0.09 -8.37 -3.95
N LYS A 282 0.32 -8.95 -5.12
CA LYS A 282 1.65 -8.99 -5.73
C LYS A 282 1.80 -7.81 -6.69
N ILE A 283 2.77 -6.94 -6.41
CA ILE A 283 3.10 -5.81 -7.28
C ILE A 283 3.90 -6.28 -8.50
N GLY A 284 3.49 -5.80 -9.67
CA GLY A 284 4.12 -6.01 -10.96
C GLY A 284 4.87 -4.77 -11.43
N GLU A 285 4.74 -4.49 -12.73
CA GLU A 285 5.39 -3.36 -13.38
C GLU A 285 4.72 -2.04 -13.01
N VAL A 286 5.52 -0.98 -12.88
CA VAL A 286 5.02 0.39 -12.70
C VAL A 286 5.46 1.24 -13.89
N LYS A 287 4.51 1.95 -14.49
CA LYS A 287 4.70 2.74 -15.72
C LYS A 287 4.29 4.19 -15.52
N ALA A 288 5.05 5.08 -16.15
CA ALA A 288 4.71 6.49 -16.24
C ALA A 288 3.53 6.71 -17.19
N GLY A 289 2.60 7.58 -16.80
CA GLY A 289 1.46 8.00 -17.61
C GLY A 289 1.66 9.35 -18.29
N GLN A 290 0.68 9.75 -19.09
CA GLN A 290 0.71 10.96 -19.91
C GLN A 290 0.87 12.28 -19.13
N ALA A 291 0.54 12.31 -17.84
CA ALA A 291 0.68 13.50 -17.01
C ALA A 291 2.15 13.85 -16.73
N ILE A 292 3.04 12.87 -16.79
CA ILE A 292 4.46 13.01 -16.45
C ILE A 292 5.37 12.59 -17.61
N ASP A 293 4.83 12.59 -18.83
CA ASP A 293 5.53 12.18 -20.06
C ASP A 293 6.74 13.07 -20.41
N GLN A 294 6.74 14.31 -19.94
CA GLN A 294 7.84 15.27 -20.08
C GLN A 294 8.75 15.35 -18.86
N LEU A 295 8.54 14.51 -17.83
CA LEU A 295 9.32 14.50 -16.61
C LEU A 295 10.20 13.25 -16.55
N THR A 296 11.33 13.38 -15.85
CA THR A 296 12.14 12.21 -15.48
C THR A 296 11.45 11.50 -14.33
N VAL A 297 11.43 10.18 -14.37
CA VAL A 297 10.69 9.35 -13.41
C VAL A 297 11.63 8.40 -12.67
N GLY A 298 11.28 8.07 -11.43
CA GLY A 298 11.98 7.09 -10.62
C GLY A 298 11.01 6.29 -9.76
N GLN A 299 11.34 5.03 -9.49
CA GLN A 299 10.49 4.16 -8.68
C GLN A 299 11.32 3.17 -7.87
N ALA A 300 10.87 2.85 -6.66
CA ALA A 300 11.44 1.78 -5.85
C ALA A 300 10.38 1.13 -4.95
N ILE A 301 10.45 -0.19 -4.80
CA ILE A 301 9.63 -0.93 -3.83
C ILE A 301 10.25 -0.72 -2.44
N GLY A 302 9.41 -0.42 -1.46
CA GLY A 302 9.80 -0.27 -0.06
C GLY A 302 10.33 -1.59 0.52
N ASP A 303 11.26 -1.48 1.47
CA ASP A 303 11.94 -2.64 2.07
C ASP A 303 10.97 -3.58 2.82
N THR A 304 9.86 -3.05 3.35
CA THR A 304 8.75 -3.77 3.99
C THR A 304 7.78 -4.40 2.98
N LYS A 305 7.92 -4.07 1.69
CA LYS A 305 7.12 -4.58 0.57
C LYS A 305 5.61 -4.30 0.65
N ASP A 306 5.19 -3.31 1.44
CA ASP A 306 3.81 -2.82 1.55
C ASP A 306 3.63 -1.42 0.95
N PHE A 307 4.68 -0.87 0.33
CA PHE A 307 4.62 0.41 -0.40
C PHE A 307 5.60 0.50 -1.57
N ILE A 308 5.31 1.40 -2.50
CA ILE A 308 6.20 1.84 -3.57
C ILE A 308 6.46 3.34 -3.37
N VAL A 309 7.68 3.78 -3.63
CA VAL A 309 8.03 5.20 -3.77
C VAL A 309 8.08 5.53 -5.25
N LEU A 310 7.32 6.53 -5.67
CA LEU A 310 7.28 7.03 -7.05
C LEU A 310 7.71 8.49 -7.05
N THR A 311 8.63 8.86 -7.94
CA THR A 311 9.16 10.21 -8.01
C THR A 311 9.18 10.76 -9.41
N THR A 312 9.06 12.07 -9.52
CA THR A 312 9.33 12.81 -10.75
C THR A 312 10.35 13.91 -10.51
N GLY A 313 11.05 14.32 -11.56
CA GLY A 313 11.88 15.52 -11.58
C GLY A 313 11.90 16.13 -12.99
N GLY A 314 12.03 17.44 -13.08
CA GLY A 314 12.08 18.15 -14.37
C GLY A 314 12.74 19.51 -14.22
N SER A 315 13.22 20.07 -15.33
CA SER A 315 13.85 21.41 -15.39
C SER A 315 12.87 22.58 -15.50
N THR A 316 11.57 22.27 -15.64
CA THR A 316 10.46 23.23 -15.74
C THR A 316 9.18 22.57 -15.19
N ASP A 317 8.16 23.37 -14.90
CA ASP A 317 6.83 22.91 -14.46
C ASP A 317 6.04 22.27 -15.61
N ALA A 318 6.53 21.13 -16.11
CA ALA A 318 6.00 20.44 -17.28
C ALA A 318 4.95 19.37 -16.95
N GLY A 319 4.76 19.05 -15.66
CA GLY A 319 3.76 18.08 -15.21
C GLY A 319 2.34 18.55 -15.55
N LYS A 320 1.52 17.66 -16.12
CA LYS A 320 0.14 17.94 -16.56
C LYS A 320 -0.87 17.30 -15.62
N ASP A 321 -2.14 17.63 -15.82
CA ASP A 321 -3.24 16.83 -15.28
C ASP A 321 -3.40 15.51 -16.07
N GLY A 322 -3.94 14.49 -15.41
CA GLY A 322 -4.19 13.16 -15.99
C GLY A 322 -3.48 12.04 -15.25
N ILE A 323 -3.37 10.87 -15.91
CA ILE A 323 -2.74 9.67 -15.34
C ILE A 323 -1.23 9.94 -15.18
N MET A 324 -0.76 9.95 -13.93
CA MET A 324 0.66 10.03 -13.58
C MET A 324 1.32 8.66 -13.62
N TRP A 325 0.69 7.66 -13.02
CA TRP A 325 1.29 6.34 -12.88
C TRP A 325 0.24 5.25 -13.08
N THR A 326 0.69 4.13 -13.64
CA THR A 326 -0.05 2.87 -13.61
C THR A 326 0.80 1.81 -12.91
N VAL A 327 0.15 1.04 -12.04
CA VAL A 327 0.77 -0.02 -11.24
C VAL A 327 0.06 -1.32 -11.56
N ASP A 328 0.77 -2.26 -12.19
CA ASP A 328 0.24 -3.60 -12.41
C ASP A 328 0.25 -4.36 -11.07
N VAL A 329 -0.85 -5.03 -10.75
CA VAL A 329 -1.02 -5.82 -9.54
C VAL A 329 -1.59 -7.19 -9.88
N THR A 330 -1.34 -8.18 -9.04
CA THR A 330 -1.94 -9.51 -9.15
C THR A 330 -2.69 -9.85 -7.87
N LEU A 331 -3.97 -10.20 -8.01
CA LEU A 331 -4.84 -10.63 -6.92
C LEU A 331 -4.41 -12.03 -6.42
N PRO A 332 -4.64 -12.36 -5.13
CA PRO A 332 -4.37 -13.69 -4.62
C PRO A 332 -5.28 -14.74 -5.27
N ALA A 333 -4.85 -16.00 -5.30
CA ALA A 333 -5.65 -17.12 -5.83
C ALA A 333 -6.95 -17.32 -5.03
N GLU A 334 -6.88 -17.20 -3.71
CA GLU A 334 -7.98 -17.49 -2.78
C GLU A 334 -8.76 -16.22 -2.38
N CYS A 335 -9.32 -15.53 -3.37
CA CYS A 335 -10.20 -14.38 -3.15
C CYS A 335 -11.61 -14.80 -2.68
N LYS A 336 -12.30 -13.92 -1.96
CA LYS A 336 -13.69 -14.10 -1.50
C LYS A 336 -14.55 -12.91 -1.85
N VAL A 337 -15.85 -13.11 -2.05
CA VAL A 337 -16.81 -12.00 -2.18
C VAL A 337 -16.71 -11.10 -0.95
N GLY A 338 -16.57 -9.80 -1.20
CA GLY A 338 -16.39 -8.78 -0.18
C GLY A 338 -14.92 -8.51 0.19
N ASP A 339 -13.95 -9.23 -0.37
CA ASP A 339 -12.55 -8.85 -0.23
C ASP A 339 -12.31 -7.47 -0.85
N VAL A 340 -11.65 -6.59 -0.10
CA VAL A 340 -11.25 -5.27 -0.56
C VAL A 340 -9.73 -5.15 -0.45
N PHE A 341 -9.08 -4.90 -1.58
CA PHE A 341 -7.64 -4.62 -1.66
C PHE A 341 -7.45 -3.12 -1.84
N SER A 342 -6.96 -2.45 -0.81
CA SER A 342 -6.87 -0.99 -0.77
C SER A 342 -5.56 -0.47 -1.36
N PHE A 343 -5.63 0.71 -1.99
CA PHE A 343 -4.48 1.49 -2.43
C PHE A 343 -4.63 2.92 -1.93
N GLU A 344 -3.55 3.50 -1.42
CA GLU A 344 -3.56 4.89 -0.97
C GLU A 344 -2.23 5.57 -1.30
N VAL A 345 -2.30 6.78 -1.86
CA VAL A 345 -1.18 7.71 -1.81
C VAL A 345 -1.22 8.37 -0.45
N GLY A 346 -0.08 8.39 0.24
CA GLY A 346 -0.05 8.83 1.63
C GLY A 346 1.24 9.48 2.06
N LYS A 347 1.26 9.91 3.33
CA LYS A 347 2.48 10.31 4.01
C LYS A 347 3.34 9.08 4.28
N SER A 348 4.65 9.29 4.33
CA SER A 348 5.59 8.25 4.74
C SER A 348 5.22 7.68 6.12
N LYS A 349 4.98 6.36 6.18
CA LYS A 349 4.80 5.58 7.42
C LYS A 349 6.15 5.20 8.07
N TYR A 350 7.26 5.26 7.32
CA TYR A 350 8.50 4.56 7.65
C TYR A 350 9.77 5.42 7.62
N GLY A 351 9.67 6.75 7.44
CA GLY A 351 10.86 7.58 7.60
C GLY A 351 10.69 9.07 7.36
N LYS A 352 11.83 9.77 7.54
CA LYS A 352 12.01 11.22 7.67
C LYS A 352 11.83 12.00 6.37
N ILE A 353 11.81 11.31 5.22
CA ILE A 353 11.57 11.94 3.92
C ILE A 353 10.05 12.12 3.77
N GLN A 354 9.64 13.39 3.78
CA GLN A 354 8.25 13.76 3.62
C GLN A 354 7.83 13.57 2.16
N PRO A 355 6.55 13.23 1.91
CA PRO A 355 6.04 13.25 0.56
C PRO A 355 6.13 14.68 -0.03
N LEU A 356 6.33 14.77 -1.33
CA LEU A 356 6.55 16.04 -2.03
C LEU A 356 5.66 16.13 -3.26
N PHE A 357 5.10 17.30 -3.50
CA PHE A 357 4.40 17.64 -4.74
C PHE A 357 4.56 19.13 -5.01
N THR A 358 5.61 19.51 -5.76
CA THR A 358 6.05 20.89 -5.88
C THR A 358 6.45 21.28 -7.30
N ASN A 359 6.53 22.59 -7.53
CA ASN A 359 7.11 23.19 -8.72
C ASN A 359 8.65 23.12 -8.70
N PHE A 360 9.27 23.33 -9.86
CA PHE A 360 10.71 23.32 -10.05
C PHE A 360 11.44 24.32 -9.14
N ALA A 361 10.85 25.49 -8.90
CA ALA A 361 11.44 26.52 -8.05
C ALA A 361 11.37 26.20 -6.55
N ASN A 362 10.52 25.23 -6.15
CA ASN A 362 10.20 24.93 -4.75
C ASN A 362 9.89 26.18 -3.91
N ASP A 363 9.14 27.11 -4.50
CA ASP A 363 8.76 28.36 -3.88
C ASP A 363 7.54 28.18 -2.96
N ASP A 364 7.01 29.28 -2.42
CA ASP A 364 5.88 29.21 -1.49
C ASP A 364 4.61 28.64 -2.14
N LYS A 365 4.46 28.75 -3.48
CA LYS A 365 3.34 28.11 -4.20
C LYS A 365 3.55 26.60 -4.26
N GLY A 366 4.77 26.15 -4.57
CA GLY A 366 5.14 24.74 -4.53
C GLY A 366 4.94 24.09 -3.16
N LYS A 367 5.39 24.76 -2.10
CA LYS A 367 5.17 24.33 -0.71
C LYS A 367 3.69 24.27 -0.34
N ALA A 368 2.90 25.26 -0.79
CA ALA A 368 1.46 25.28 -0.58
C ALA A 368 0.75 24.11 -1.29
N MET A 369 1.16 23.79 -2.52
CA MET A 369 0.66 22.61 -3.24
C MET A 369 0.99 21.32 -2.50
N THR A 370 2.23 21.14 -2.04
CA THR A 370 2.62 19.96 -1.24
C THR A 370 1.74 19.84 0.00
N LYS A 371 1.58 20.93 0.76
CA LYS A 371 0.72 20.94 1.95
C LYS A 371 -0.70 20.53 1.62
N TYR A 372 -1.30 21.10 0.57
CA TYR A 372 -2.67 20.79 0.17
C TYR A 372 -2.80 19.32 -0.28
N ALA A 373 -1.90 18.87 -1.15
CA ALA A 373 -1.89 17.53 -1.71
C ALA A 373 -1.98 16.46 -0.61
N PHE A 374 -1.18 16.59 0.46
CA PHE A 374 -1.08 15.59 1.54
C PHE A 374 -1.91 15.91 2.79
N SER A 375 -2.82 16.88 2.72
CA SER A 375 -3.81 17.15 3.78
C SER A 375 -5.25 17.03 3.30
N GLU A 376 -5.53 17.49 2.07
CA GLU A 376 -6.88 17.55 1.49
C GLU A 376 -6.95 16.88 0.11
N GLY A 377 -5.83 16.76 -0.59
CA GLY A 377 -5.72 16.27 -1.97
C GLY A 377 -5.65 14.76 -2.14
N LEU A 378 -5.73 13.96 -1.06
CA LEU A 378 -5.63 12.51 -1.16
C LEU A 378 -7.02 11.86 -1.33
N ASP A 379 -7.11 10.92 -2.27
CA ASP A 379 -8.21 9.96 -2.40
C ASP A 379 -7.68 8.53 -2.22
N LYS A 380 -8.59 7.55 -2.08
CA LYS A 380 -8.26 6.12 -1.94
C LYS A 380 -8.80 5.31 -3.10
N GLY A 381 -7.98 4.37 -3.57
CA GLY A 381 -8.31 3.37 -4.57
C GLY A 381 -8.62 2.02 -3.93
N SER A 382 -9.28 1.16 -4.69
CA SER A 382 -9.62 -0.18 -4.20
C SER A 382 -9.91 -1.13 -5.34
N ILE A 383 -9.55 -2.40 -5.17
CA ILE A 383 -10.10 -3.50 -5.94
C ILE A 383 -11.05 -4.27 -5.02
N THR A 384 -12.32 -4.36 -5.39
CA THR A 384 -13.34 -5.05 -4.61
C THR A 384 -13.76 -6.32 -5.34
N VAL A 385 -13.72 -7.45 -4.63
CA VAL A 385 -14.22 -8.72 -5.16
C VAL A 385 -15.72 -8.79 -4.93
N ILE A 386 -16.49 -8.87 -6.00
CA ILE A 386 -17.95 -8.95 -5.97
C ILE A 386 -18.43 -10.33 -6.41
N ALA A 387 -19.64 -10.70 -5.98
CA ALA A 387 -20.25 -11.96 -6.37
C ALA A 387 -20.45 -12.00 -7.88
N ASP A 388 -20.23 -13.17 -8.48
CA ASP A 388 -20.59 -13.40 -9.87
C ASP A 388 -22.09 -13.10 -10.07
N PRO A 389 -22.49 -12.42 -11.15
CA PRO A 389 -23.88 -12.28 -11.51
C PRO A 389 -24.47 -13.68 -11.67
N PRO A 390 -25.70 -13.93 -11.22
CA PRO A 390 -26.26 -15.27 -11.16
C PRO A 390 -26.72 -15.84 -12.51
N TYR A 391 -26.05 -15.53 -13.63
CA TYR A 391 -26.42 -16.07 -14.94
C TYR A 391 -26.16 -17.58 -14.98
N ALA A 392 -27.23 -18.37 -14.88
CA ALA A 392 -27.19 -19.80 -15.16
C ALA A 392 -27.31 -20.05 -16.67
N MET A 393 -26.80 -21.18 -17.17
CA MET A 393 -26.90 -21.51 -18.60
C MET A 393 -28.37 -21.51 -19.03
N GLY A 394 -28.70 -20.73 -20.05
CA GLY A 394 -30.07 -20.50 -20.53
C GLY A 394 -30.87 -19.41 -19.79
N ASP A 395 -30.46 -18.97 -18.60
CA ASP A 395 -31.10 -17.89 -17.81
C ASP A 395 -30.35 -16.57 -18.07
N ILE A 396 -30.80 -15.88 -19.12
CA ILE A 396 -30.11 -14.72 -19.67
C ILE A 396 -30.59 -13.45 -18.97
N ASN A 397 -31.83 -13.43 -18.50
CA ASN A 397 -32.40 -12.27 -17.82
C ASN A 397 -32.14 -12.27 -16.30
N ASN A 398 -31.60 -13.38 -15.77
CA ASN A 398 -31.24 -13.60 -14.36
C ASN A 398 -32.45 -13.61 -13.39
N ASP A 399 -33.56 -14.20 -13.81
CA ASP A 399 -34.76 -14.42 -13.00
C ASP A 399 -34.84 -15.81 -12.35
N LYS A 400 -33.80 -16.65 -12.57
CA LYS A 400 -33.65 -18.04 -12.10
C LYS A 400 -34.56 -19.03 -12.83
N LEU A 401 -35.20 -18.63 -13.92
CA LEU A 401 -35.94 -19.50 -14.81
C LEU A 401 -35.24 -19.54 -16.17
N VAL A 402 -35.37 -20.67 -16.86
CA VAL A 402 -34.96 -20.78 -18.26
C VAL A 402 -36.23 -20.95 -19.07
N ASP A 403 -36.69 -19.87 -19.69
CA ASP A 403 -37.97 -19.87 -20.37
C ASP A 403 -38.02 -19.04 -21.67
N SER A 404 -39.21 -18.81 -22.19
CA SER A 404 -39.42 -18.06 -23.43
C SER A 404 -38.94 -16.60 -23.37
N VAL A 405 -38.84 -16.01 -22.19
CA VAL A 405 -38.32 -14.64 -21.98
C VAL A 405 -36.83 -14.60 -22.29
N ASP A 406 -36.05 -15.58 -21.83
CA ASP A 406 -34.61 -15.67 -22.13
C ASP A 406 -34.36 -15.81 -23.62
N ALA A 407 -35.10 -16.69 -24.28
CA ALA A 407 -35.02 -16.85 -25.73
C ALA A 407 -35.36 -15.54 -26.47
N SER A 408 -36.35 -14.79 -25.98
CA SER A 408 -36.73 -13.49 -26.56
C SER A 408 -35.65 -12.43 -26.36
N VAL A 409 -35.00 -12.41 -25.18
CA VAL A 409 -33.86 -11.55 -24.89
C VAL A 409 -32.70 -11.86 -25.85
N LEU A 410 -32.39 -13.13 -26.06
CA LEU A 410 -31.32 -13.56 -26.97
C LEU A 410 -31.62 -13.26 -28.43
N MET A 411 -32.86 -13.49 -28.89
CA MET A 411 -33.26 -13.13 -30.25
C MET A 411 -33.15 -11.63 -30.50
N LYS A 412 -33.56 -10.81 -29.52
CA LYS A 412 -33.42 -9.35 -29.60
C LYS A 412 -31.95 -8.95 -29.67
N GLU A 413 -31.11 -9.57 -28.85
CA GLU A 413 -29.66 -9.33 -28.83
C GLU A 413 -29.02 -9.69 -30.18
N TYR A 414 -29.30 -10.89 -30.69
CA TYR A 414 -28.83 -11.33 -32.00
C TYR A 414 -29.23 -10.35 -33.11
N ALA A 415 -30.51 -9.94 -33.15
CA ALA A 415 -30.99 -8.97 -34.14
C ALA A 415 -30.28 -7.60 -34.04
N TYR A 416 -29.95 -7.16 -32.82
CA TYR A 416 -29.14 -5.95 -32.60
C TYR A 416 -27.74 -6.11 -33.20
N ILE A 417 -27.03 -7.18 -32.85
CA ILE A 417 -25.67 -7.45 -33.32
C ILE A 417 -25.62 -7.64 -34.84
N SER A 418 -26.55 -8.42 -35.42
CA SER A 418 -26.64 -8.63 -36.87
C SER A 418 -26.94 -7.35 -37.65
N SER A 419 -27.55 -6.35 -37.01
CA SER A 419 -27.76 -5.01 -37.60
C SER A 419 -26.53 -4.09 -37.50
N GLY A 420 -25.38 -4.61 -37.07
CA GLY A 420 -24.14 -3.85 -36.90
C GLY A 420 -24.09 -3.01 -35.63
N LYS A 421 -25.01 -3.21 -34.69
CA LYS A 421 -25.01 -2.50 -33.40
C LYS A 421 -24.16 -3.24 -32.38
N ALA A 422 -23.69 -2.50 -31.37
CA ALA A 422 -23.01 -3.11 -30.23
C ALA A 422 -23.97 -3.98 -29.41
N THR A 423 -23.40 -4.97 -28.71
CA THR A 423 -24.09 -5.86 -27.78
C THR A 423 -24.84 -5.07 -26.70
N THR A 424 -26.04 -5.52 -26.32
CA THR A 424 -26.80 -4.97 -25.18
C THR A 424 -26.56 -5.74 -23.88
N PHE A 425 -25.87 -6.88 -23.95
CA PHE A 425 -25.42 -7.60 -22.76
C PHE A 425 -24.43 -6.78 -21.97
N THR A 426 -24.62 -6.78 -20.65
CA THR A 426 -23.79 -5.99 -19.73
C THR A 426 -22.55 -6.73 -19.27
N ASP A 427 -22.51 -8.06 -19.47
CA ASP A 427 -21.48 -8.94 -18.94
C ASP A 427 -21.15 -10.09 -19.91
N GLN A 428 -19.87 -10.47 -19.99
CA GLN A 428 -19.43 -11.58 -20.84
C GLN A 428 -20.04 -12.94 -20.39
N ARG A 429 -20.31 -13.13 -19.10
CA ARG A 429 -20.97 -14.34 -18.60
C ARG A 429 -22.43 -14.42 -18.99
N GLN A 430 -23.11 -13.29 -19.19
CA GLN A 430 -24.44 -13.28 -19.79
C GLN A 430 -24.39 -13.84 -21.22
N LYS A 431 -23.32 -13.52 -21.97
CA LYS A 431 -23.07 -14.11 -23.30
C LYS A 431 -22.75 -15.61 -23.23
N LEU A 432 -21.96 -16.05 -22.26
CA LEU A 432 -21.69 -17.48 -22.05
C LEU A 432 -22.93 -18.26 -21.61
N ALA A 433 -23.78 -17.67 -20.77
CA ALA A 433 -25.07 -18.25 -20.40
C ALA A 433 -26.03 -18.34 -21.60
N ALA A 434 -25.89 -17.42 -22.56
CA ALA A 434 -26.67 -17.41 -23.79
C ALA A 434 -26.16 -18.37 -24.88
N ASP A 435 -24.86 -18.68 -24.94
CA ASP A 435 -24.26 -19.70 -25.82
C ASP A 435 -24.48 -21.10 -25.20
N VAL A 436 -25.70 -21.62 -25.35
CA VAL A 436 -26.12 -22.86 -24.69
C VAL A 436 -25.63 -24.10 -25.43
N ASN A 437 -25.28 -23.98 -26.72
CA ASN A 437 -24.75 -25.08 -27.51
C ASN A 437 -23.21 -25.22 -27.42
N ASN A 438 -22.53 -24.19 -26.89
CA ASN A 438 -21.07 -24.04 -26.75
C ASN A 438 -20.32 -23.99 -28.09
N ASP A 439 -20.86 -23.31 -29.10
CA ASP A 439 -20.21 -23.09 -30.40
C ASP A 439 -19.42 -21.77 -30.48
N GLY A 440 -19.45 -20.98 -29.40
CA GLY A 440 -18.76 -19.69 -29.29
C GLY A 440 -19.60 -18.51 -29.79
N MET A 441 -20.79 -18.75 -30.33
CA MET A 441 -21.76 -17.74 -30.73
C MET A 441 -23.01 -17.83 -29.84
N ALA A 442 -23.60 -16.67 -29.55
CA ALA A 442 -24.89 -16.60 -28.85
C ALA A 442 -25.90 -16.08 -29.87
N ASP A 443 -26.63 -16.99 -30.52
CA ASP A 443 -27.41 -16.67 -31.71
C ASP A 443 -28.82 -17.30 -31.72
N SER A 444 -29.45 -17.28 -32.90
CA SER A 444 -30.80 -17.84 -33.08
C SER A 444 -30.90 -19.34 -32.80
N VAL A 445 -29.81 -20.10 -32.96
CA VAL A 445 -29.75 -21.54 -32.65
C VAL A 445 -29.89 -21.73 -31.14
N ASP A 446 -29.15 -20.97 -30.34
CA ASP A 446 -29.24 -21.01 -28.89
C ASP A 446 -30.63 -20.62 -28.39
N ALA A 447 -31.20 -19.54 -28.93
CA ALA A 447 -32.55 -19.12 -28.60
C ALA A 447 -33.58 -20.23 -28.90
N SER A 448 -33.40 -20.95 -30.00
CA SER A 448 -34.25 -22.09 -30.36
C SER A 448 -34.11 -23.27 -29.40
N LEU A 449 -32.92 -23.50 -28.84
CA LEU A 449 -32.67 -24.53 -27.84
C LEU A 449 -33.33 -24.19 -26.50
N ILE A 450 -33.27 -22.93 -26.08
CA ILE A 450 -33.98 -22.41 -24.89
C ILE A 450 -35.50 -22.58 -25.06
N LEU A 451 -36.04 -22.18 -26.21
CA LEU A 451 -37.47 -22.37 -26.54
C LEU A 451 -37.89 -23.84 -26.54
N ALA A 452 -37.05 -24.72 -27.08
CA ALA A 452 -37.34 -26.14 -27.11
C ALA A 452 -37.34 -26.77 -25.70
N TYR A 453 -36.43 -26.34 -24.84
CA TYR A 453 -36.45 -26.72 -23.43
C TYR A 453 -37.73 -26.23 -22.74
N TYR A 454 -38.06 -24.95 -22.91
CA TYR A 454 -39.27 -24.35 -22.35
C TYR A 454 -40.52 -25.14 -22.76
N ALA A 455 -40.63 -25.48 -24.04
CA ALA A 455 -41.74 -26.29 -24.56
C ALA A 455 -41.75 -27.70 -23.95
N TYR A 456 -40.59 -28.35 -23.81
CA TYR A 456 -40.47 -29.66 -23.17
C TYR A 456 -40.94 -29.63 -21.71
N ASN A 457 -40.40 -28.73 -20.90
CA ASN A 457 -40.73 -28.64 -19.47
C ASN A 457 -42.13 -28.09 -19.18
N SER A 458 -42.74 -27.38 -20.15
CA SER A 458 -44.15 -26.96 -20.05
C SER A 458 -45.12 -28.09 -20.41
N GLY A 459 -44.67 -29.09 -21.17
CA GLY A 459 -45.50 -30.20 -21.66
C GLY A 459 -45.41 -31.49 -20.83
N THR A 460 -44.60 -31.54 -19.77
CA THR A 460 -44.44 -32.74 -18.93
C THR A 460 -44.46 -32.43 -17.44
N ASP A 461 -44.95 -33.37 -16.63
CA ASP A 461 -44.91 -33.26 -15.17
C ASP A 461 -43.51 -33.51 -14.59
N LYS A 462 -42.64 -34.20 -15.35
CA LYS A 462 -41.28 -34.55 -14.93
C LYS A 462 -40.28 -33.54 -15.49
N LYS A 463 -40.12 -32.43 -14.78
CA LYS A 463 -39.15 -31.39 -15.13
C LYS A 463 -37.72 -31.92 -15.06
N ILE A 464 -36.93 -31.56 -16.06
CA ILE A 464 -35.48 -31.80 -16.07
C ILE A 464 -34.74 -30.46 -16.05
N ASP A 465 -33.50 -30.49 -15.56
CA ASP A 465 -32.62 -29.32 -15.59
C ASP A 465 -32.25 -28.98 -17.05
N PHE A 466 -32.05 -27.69 -17.35
CA PHE A 466 -31.67 -27.23 -18.68
C PHE A 466 -30.37 -27.90 -19.17
N SER A 467 -29.40 -28.06 -18.28
CA SER A 467 -28.12 -28.68 -18.60
C SER A 467 -28.26 -30.14 -19.03
N ASP A 468 -29.19 -30.87 -18.40
CA ASP A 468 -29.47 -32.27 -18.73
C ASP A 468 -30.29 -32.39 -20.02
N PHE A 469 -31.20 -31.46 -20.28
CA PHE A 469 -31.93 -31.39 -21.56
C PHE A 469 -30.97 -31.24 -22.74
N ILE A 470 -30.00 -30.32 -22.66
CA ILE A 470 -29.02 -30.09 -23.72
C ILE A 470 -28.13 -31.32 -23.95
N LYS A 471 -27.68 -32.00 -22.90
CA LYS A 471 -26.85 -33.21 -23.01
C LYS A 471 -27.55 -34.37 -23.71
N ASN A 472 -28.85 -34.56 -23.44
CA ASN A 472 -29.64 -35.66 -24.01
C ASN A 472 -30.08 -35.41 -25.46
N ARG A 473 -29.78 -34.23 -26.02
CA ARG A 473 -30.16 -33.81 -27.37
C ARG A 473 -29.02 -33.87 -28.39
N LYS A 474 -27.77 -33.95 -27.91
CA LYS A 474 -26.60 -34.32 -28.72
C LYS A 474 -26.61 -35.83 -28.94
#